data_AF-A0A139P4G3-F1
#
_entry.id   AF-A0A139P4G3-F1
#
_cell.length_a   1.000
_cell.length_b   1.000
_cell.length_c   1.000
_cell.angle_alpha   90.00
_cell.angle_beta   90.00
_cell.angle_gamma   90.00
#
_symmetry.space_group_name_H-M   'P 1'
#
loop_
_entity.id
_entity.type
_entity.pdbx_description
1 polymer ?
#
loop_
_entity_poly.entity_id
_entity_poly.type
_entity_poly.pdbx_seq_one_letter_code
_entity_poly.pdbx_strand_id
1 'polypeptide(L)'
;MTQWELNEKANLGINYIYNIENKNLNIKLETLEKIIIALEVTEAEFFNFLNQEADSEITKTFEQISELPISKRRKLLDAINLILETLEQ
;
A
#
# COMPACT_ATOMS: atom_id res chain seq x y z
N MET A 1 16.25 5.80 3.87
CA MET A 1 16.73 4.84 4.90
C MET A 1 17.71 3.90 4.24
N THR A 2 18.84 3.63 4.87
CA THR A 2 19.84 2.65 4.42
C THR A 2 19.45 1.23 4.85
N GLN A 3 20.02 0.21 4.20
CA GLN A 3 19.79 -1.19 4.60
C GLN A 3 20.23 -1.45 6.05
N TRP A 4 21.32 -0.82 6.50
CA TRP A 4 21.79 -0.95 7.89
C TRP A 4 20.80 -0.33 8.87
N GLU A 5 20.34 0.90 8.61
CA GLU A 5 19.33 1.56 9.44
C GLU A 5 18.02 0.77 9.51
N LEU A 6 17.56 0.20 8.39
CA LEU A 6 16.36 -0.65 8.37
C LEU A 6 16.56 -1.94 9.18
N ASN A 7 17.74 -2.55 9.08
CA ASN A 7 18.07 -3.77 9.81
C ASN A 7 18.06 -3.54 11.33
N GLU A 8 18.63 -2.42 11.78
CA GLU A 8 18.59 -1.99 13.18
C GLU A 8 17.15 -1.69 13.64
N LYS A 9 16.40 -0.90 12.85
CA LYS A 9 15.00 -0.56 13.19
C LYS A 9 14.09 -1.78 13.27
N ALA A 10 14.25 -2.75 12.37
CA ALA A 10 13.46 -3.98 12.35
C ALA A 10 13.93 -5.02 13.37
N ASN A 11 15.01 -4.72 14.12
CA ASN A 11 15.67 -5.63 15.06
C ASN A 11 16.01 -6.98 14.41
N LEU A 12 16.65 -6.91 13.24
CA LEU A 12 17.05 -8.06 12.43
C LEU A 12 18.56 -8.28 12.49
N GLY A 13 18.99 -9.53 12.32
CA GLY A 13 20.41 -9.90 12.37
C GLY A 13 21.25 -9.22 11.28
N ILE A 14 22.57 -9.13 11.46
CA ILE A 14 23.47 -8.46 10.52
C ILE A 14 23.28 -8.97 9.09
N ASN A 15 23.21 -8.06 8.12
CA ASN A 15 23.03 -8.32 6.68
C ASN A 15 21.70 -9.01 6.31
N TYR A 16 20.70 -9.04 7.19
CA TYR A 16 19.45 -9.75 6.91
C TYR A 16 18.68 -9.07 5.77
N ILE A 17 18.50 -7.75 5.80
CA ILE A 17 17.88 -6.97 4.71
C ILE A 17 18.61 -7.18 3.38
N TYR A 18 19.94 -7.16 3.38
CA TYR A 18 20.74 -7.42 2.17
C TYR A 18 20.43 -8.80 1.58
N ASN A 19 20.32 -9.84 2.41
CA ASN A 19 20.01 -11.19 1.94
C ASN A 19 18.57 -11.30 1.41
N ILE A 20 17.61 -10.59 2.01
CA ILE A 20 16.22 -10.52 1.51
C ILE A 20 16.22 -9.92 0.10
N GLU A 21 16.87 -8.78 -0.09
CA GLU A 21 16.81 -8.05 -1.37
C GLU A 21 17.62 -8.72 -2.49
N ASN A 22 18.71 -9.44 -2.17
CA ASN A 22 19.69 -9.87 -3.18
C ASN A 22 19.82 -11.39 -3.34
N LYS A 23 19.31 -12.21 -2.41
CA LYS A 23 19.61 -13.66 -2.38
C LYS A 23 18.38 -14.56 -2.39
N ASN A 24 17.20 -14.04 -2.72
CA ASN A 24 15.93 -14.80 -2.70
C ASN A 24 15.76 -15.59 -1.39
N LEU A 25 16.04 -14.95 -0.26
CA LEU A 25 15.86 -15.56 1.07
C LEU A 25 14.36 -15.73 1.35
N ASN A 26 13.94 -16.95 1.66
CA ASN A 26 12.58 -17.17 2.14
C ASN A 26 12.45 -16.62 3.58
N ILE A 27 11.49 -15.74 3.81
CA ILE A 27 11.27 -15.11 5.11
C ILE A 27 9.96 -15.58 5.75
N LYS A 28 9.91 -15.54 7.08
CA LYS A 28 8.67 -15.76 7.83
C LYS A 28 7.81 -14.50 7.76
N LEU A 29 6.49 -14.68 7.87
CA LEU A 29 5.52 -13.57 7.92
C LEU A 29 5.85 -12.56 9.02
N GLU A 30 6.19 -13.01 10.22
CA GLU A 30 6.60 -12.14 11.34
C GLU A 30 7.79 -11.23 10.97
N THR A 31 8.73 -11.74 10.16
CA THR A 31 9.88 -10.94 9.72
C THR A 31 9.45 -9.88 8.71
N LEU A 32 8.51 -10.20 7.83
CA LEU A 32 7.93 -9.24 6.88
C LEU A 32 7.19 -8.12 7.62
N GLU A 33 6.39 -8.46 8.63
CA GLU A 33 5.69 -7.48 9.48
C GLU A 33 6.66 -6.51 10.17
N LYS A 34 7.77 -7.02 10.73
CA LYS A 34 8.81 -6.18 11.33
C LYS A 34 9.42 -5.19 10.33
N ILE A 35 9.61 -5.61 9.08
CA ILE A 35 10.15 -4.75 8.02
C ILE A 35 9.16 -3.64 7.65
N ILE A 36 7.87 -3.98 7.50
CA ILE A 36 6.80 -3.01 7.20
C ILE A 36 6.71 -1.96 8.31
N ILE A 37 6.70 -2.39 9.58
CA ILE A 37 6.67 -1.49 10.74
C ILE A 37 7.91 -0.59 10.77
N ALA A 38 9.11 -1.15 10.54
CA ALA A 38 10.37 -0.40 10.54
C ALA A 38 10.50 0.60 9.38
N LEU A 39 9.83 0.34 8.26
CA LEU A 39 9.68 1.25 7.13
C LEU A 39 8.69 2.39 7.41
N GLU A 40 7.91 2.30 8.49
CA GLU A 40 6.89 3.28 8.87
C GLU A 40 5.83 3.46 7.76
N VAL A 41 5.53 2.38 7.04
CA VAL A 41 4.51 2.33 5.99
C VAL A 41 3.40 1.36 6.39
N THR A 42 2.23 1.54 5.81
CA THR A 42 1.14 0.57 5.88
C THR A 42 1.42 -0.63 4.97
N GLU A 43 0.75 -1.75 5.25
CA GLU A 43 0.78 -2.92 4.35
C GLU A 43 0.33 -2.54 2.93
N ALA A 44 -0.67 -1.65 2.82
CA ALA A 44 -1.18 -1.21 1.52
C ALA A 44 -0.15 -0.44 0.70
N GLU A 45 0.64 0.42 1.34
CA GLU A 45 1.75 1.13 0.71
C GLU A 45 2.89 0.17 0.38
N PHE A 46 3.23 -0.76 1.28
CA PHE A 46 4.32 -1.73 1.08
C PHE A 46 4.07 -2.66 -0.09
N PHE A 47 2.88 -3.27 -0.16
CA PHE A 47 2.49 -4.16 -1.26
C PHE A 47 2.00 -3.40 -2.48
N ASN A 48 1.90 -2.07 -2.37
CA ASN A 48 1.51 -1.21 -3.45
C ASN A 48 0.13 -1.61 -4.02
N PHE A 49 -0.83 -1.95 -3.15
CA PHE A 49 -2.15 -2.48 -3.55
C PHE A 49 -2.92 -1.53 -4.48
N LEU A 50 -2.60 -0.23 -4.46
CA LEU A 50 -3.21 0.79 -5.32
C LEU A 50 -2.58 0.91 -6.71
N ASN A 51 -1.41 0.31 -6.96
CA ASN A 51 -0.67 0.43 -8.22
C ASN A 51 -0.46 -0.92 -8.92
N GLN A 52 -1.01 -2.01 -8.38
CA GLN A 52 -1.10 -3.28 -9.12
C GLN A 52 -2.26 -3.14 -10.12
N GLU A 53 -1.94 -2.82 -11.36
CA GLU A 53 -2.86 -2.74 -12.51
C GLU A 53 -4.02 -1.74 -12.42
N ALA A 54 -4.03 -0.82 -11.45
CA ALA A 54 -4.96 0.30 -11.51
C ALA A 54 -4.56 1.23 -12.66
N ASP A 55 -5.46 1.40 -13.63
CA ASP A 55 -5.34 2.43 -14.65
C ASP A 55 -5.01 3.76 -13.96
N SER A 56 -3.98 4.47 -14.42
CA SER A 56 -3.53 5.74 -13.83
C SER A 56 -4.67 6.74 -13.66
N GLU A 57 -5.71 6.64 -14.49
CA GLU A 57 -6.91 7.45 -14.43
C GLU A 57 -7.83 7.07 -13.26
N ILE A 58 -7.91 5.79 -12.89
CA ILE A 58 -8.65 5.30 -11.70
C ILE A 58 -7.99 5.82 -10.44
N THR A 59 -6.66 5.69 -10.33
CA THR A 59 -5.91 6.16 -9.15
C THR A 59 -6.07 7.67 -8.96
N LYS A 60 -5.90 8.45 -10.03
CA LYS A 60 -6.09 9.90 -10.00
C LYS A 60 -7.52 10.29 -9.61
N THR A 61 -8.51 9.57 -10.12
CA THR A 61 -9.93 9.81 -9.76
C THR A 61 -10.16 9.53 -8.28
N PHE A 62 -9.61 8.45 -7.75
CA PHE A 62 -9.72 8.10 -6.33
C PHE A 62 -9.06 9.14 -5.41
N GLU A 63 -7.88 9.64 -5.77
CA GLU A 63 -7.20 10.72 -5.05
C GLU A 63 -8.06 11.99 -5.01
N GLN A 64 -8.58 12.42 -6.15
CA GLN A 64 -9.47 13.59 -6.24
C GLN A 64 -10.74 13.44 -5.39
N ILE A 65 -11.33 12.24 -5.34
CA ILE A 65 -12.49 11.96 -4.50
C ILE A 65 -12.12 12.03 -3.01
N SER A 66 -10.93 11.54 -2.65
CA SER A 66 -10.45 11.49 -1.27
C SER A 66 -10.20 12.88 -0.68
N GLU A 67 -9.76 13.84 -1.50
CA GLU A 67 -9.54 15.24 -1.11
C GLU A 67 -10.84 16.05 -0.90
N LEU A 68 -12.00 15.53 -1.33
CA LEU A 68 -13.27 16.24 -1.18
C LEU A 68 -13.73 16.32 0.29
N PRO A 69 -14.42 17.41 0.68
CA PRO A 69 -15.16 17.46 1.94
C PRO A 69 -16.13 16.28 2.08
N ILE A 70 -16.27 15.75 3.30
CA ILE A 70 -17.09 14.55 3.60
C ILE A 70 -18.50 14.63 3.00
N SER A 71 -19.15 15.78 3.07
CA SER A 71 -20.49 16.00 2.53
C SER A 71 -20.56 15.85 1.00
N LYS A 72 -19.53 16.35 0.28
CA LYS A 72 -19.43 16.23 -1.19
C LYS A 72 -19.04 14.82 -1.60
N ARG A 73 -18.10 14.21 -0.86
CA ARG A 73 -17.67 12.83 -1.10
C ARG A 73 -18.83 11.84 -0.97
N ARG A 74 -19.66 11.96 0.07
CA ARG A 74 -20.85 11.11 0.24
C ARG A 74 -21.82 11.22 -0.94
N LYS A 75 -22.16 12.46 -1.32
CA LYS A 75 -23.04 12.71 -2.47
C LYS A 75 -22.49 12.13 -3.78
N LEU A 76 -21.17 12.20 -3.99
CA LEU A 76 -20.53 11.64 -5.17
C LEU A 76 -20.53 10.11 -5.15
N LEU A 77 -20.25 9.49 -4.01
CA LEU A 77 -20.32 8.03 -3.86
C LEU A 77 -21.73 7.50 -4.12
N ASP A 78 -22.76 8.19 -3.63
CA ASP A 78 -24.16 7.82 -3.90
C ASP A 78 -24.45 7.82 -5.41
N ALA A 79 -23.94 8.81 -6.15
CA ALA A 79 -24.10 8.90 -7.59
C ALA A 79 -23.31 7.82 -8.35
N ILE A 80 -22.08 7.52 -7.92
CA ILE A 80 -21.27 6.44 -8.50
C ILE A 80 -21.98 5.09 -8.31
N ASN A 81 -22.48 4.81 -7.10
CA ASN A 81 -23.20 3.56 -6.83
C ASN A 81 -24.46 3.42 -7.71
N LEU A 82 -25.21 4.51 -7.89
CA LEU A 82 -26.36 4.51 -8.80
C LEU A 82 -25.95 4.16 -10.24
N ILE A 83 -24.82 4.68 -10.73
CA ILE A 83 -24.32 4.35 -12.07
C ILE A 83 -23.87 2.88 -12.13
N LEU A 84 -23.18 2.38 -11.11
CA LEU A 84 -22.72 0.99 -11.05
C LEU A 84 -23.90 0.00 -11.10
N GLU A 85 -24.99 0.29 -10.39
CA GLU A 85 -26.23 -0.50 -10.45
C GLU A 85 -26.81 -0.60 -11.87
N THR A 86 -26.54 0.37 -12.75
CA THR A 86 -26.97 0.31 -14.16
C THR A 86 -26.08 -0.56 -15.05
N LEU A 87 -24.85 -0.86 -14.62
CA LEU A 87 -23.88 -1.65 -15.37
C LEU A 87 -23.92 -3.14 -15.03
N GLU A 88 -24.51 -3.52 -13.88
CA GLU A 88 -24.69 -4.91 -13.45
C GLU A 88 -25.94 -5.58 -14.09
N GLN A 89 -26.54 -4.96 -15.12
CA GLN A 89 -27.71 -5.47 -15.86
C GLN A 89 -27.33 -6.28 -17.11
#